data_AF-A0A831WWE5-F1
#
_entry.id   AF-A0A831WWE5-F1
#
_cell.length_a   1.000
_cell.length_b   1.000
_cell.length_c   1.000
_cell.angle_alpha   90.00
_cell.angle_beta   90.00
_cell.angle_gamma   90.00
#
_symmetry.space_group_name_H-M   'P 1'
#
loop_
_entity.id
_entity.type
_entity.pdbx_description
1 polymer ?
#
loop_
_entity_poly.entity_id
_entity_poly.type
_entity_poly.pdbx_seq_one_letter_code
_entity_poly.pdbx_strand_id
1 'polypeptide(L)'
;MIPKNDLRKIAKARLKDSEILFKNRRYDGAVYLCGYAVEVALKARICRTLKWTDFPSTRSEFQAYQSFKTHSLDVLLKLSGLEAEIKTEYLAEWSYIAAWEPEVRKARSRRGVYEQSR
;
A
#
# COMPACT_ATOMS: atom_id res chain seq x y z
N MET A 1 8.67 15.52 -4.70
CA MET A 1 7.75 15.22 -3.59
C MET A 1 6.32 15.13 -4.11
N ILE A 2 5.45 14.32 -3.51
CA ILE A 2 4.04 14.20 -3.90
C ILE A 2 3.16 14.93 -2.87
N PRO A 3 2.31 15.88 -3.27
CA PRO A 3 1.43 16.58 -2.36
C PRO A 3 0.49 15.64 -1.60
N LYS A 4 0.30 15.88 -0.31
CA LYS A 4 -0.65 15.11 0.53
C LYS A 4 -2.04 15.02 -0.11
N ASN A 5 -2.51 16.09 -0.73
CA ASN A 5 -3.82 16.10 -1.39
C ASN A 5 -3.84 15.20 -2.63
N ASP A 6 -2.74 15.09 -3.36
CA ASP A 6 -2.63 14.22 -4.52
C ASP A 6 -2.49 12.76 -4.11
N LEU A 7 -1.77 12.46 -3.01
CA LEU A 7 -1.81 11.11 -2.40
C LEU A 7 -3.24 10.69 -2.07
N ARG A 8 -4.05 11.58 -1.47
CA ARG A 8 -5.46 11.28 -1.18
C ARG A 8 -6.28 11.02 -2.45
N LYS A 9 -6.04 11.76 -3.54
CA LYS A 9 -6.70 11.54 -4.83
C LYS A 9 -6.28 10.19 -5.43
N ILE A 10 -4.99 9.87 -5.41
CA ILE A 10 -4.44 8.61 -5.93
C ILE A 10 -5.02 7.42 -5.13
N ALA A 11 -5.04 7.48 -3.81
CA ALA A 11 -5.62 6.43 -2.98
C ALA A 11 -7.10 6.18 -3.32
N LYS A 12 -7.90 7.24 -3.47
CA LYS A 12 -9.31 7.13 -3.86
C LYS A 12 -9.50 6.55 -5.27
N ALA A 13 -8.67 6.98 -6.23
CA ALA A 13 -8.73 6.45 -7.59
C ALA A 13 -8.43 4.94 -7.60
N ARG A 14 -7.41 4.51 -6.85
CA ARG A 14 -7.00 3.10 -6.76
C ARG A 14 -8.02 2.22 -6.06
N LEU A 15 -8.69 2.74 -5.03
CA LEU A 15 -9.82 2.07 -4.41
C LEU A 15 -10.97 1.90 -5.40
N LYS A 16 -11.32 2.95 -6.15
CA LYS A 16 -12.37 2.87 -7.18
C LYS A 16 -12.03 1.85 -8.28
N ASP A 17 -10.78 1.83 -8.75
CA ASP A 17 -10.32 0.84 -9.73
C ASP A 17 -10.43 -0.59 -9.16
N SER A 18 -10.02 -0.78 -7.90
CA SER A 18 -10.14 -2.06 -7.19
C SER A 18 -11.59 -2.54 -7.11
N GLU A 19 -12.53 -1.67 -6.75
CA GLU A 19 -13.96 -1.98 -6.69
C GLU A 19 -14.51 -2.41 -8.07
N ILE A 20 -14.09 -1.73 -9.15
CA ILE A 20 -14.48 -2.09 -10.51
C ILE A 20 -13.95 -3.48 -10.87
N LEU A 21 -12.68 -3.77 -10.58
CA LEU A 21 -12.08 -5.07 -10.83
C LEU A 21 -12.77 -6.18 -10.04
N PHE A 22 -13.09 -5.92 -8.78
CA PHE A 22 -13.79 -6.86 -7.92
C PHE A 22 -15.17 -7.21 -8.49
N LYS A 23 -15.96 -6.19 -8.88
CA LYS A 23 -17.28 -6.37 -9.50
C LYS A 23 -17.21 -7.19 -10.80
N ASN A 24 -16.11 -7.06 -11.54
CA ASN A 24 -15.85 -7.82 -12.76
C ASN A 24 -15.12 -9.17 -12.50
N ARG A 25 -15.11 -9.67 -11.26
CA ARG A 25 -14.48 -10.94 -10.86
C ARG A 25 -12.97 -11.03 -11.15
N ARG A 26 -12.29 -9.89 -11.31
CA ARG A 26 -10.84 -9.77 -11.51
C ARG A 26 -10.13 -9.65 -10.16
N TYR A 27 -10.29 -10.66 -9.30
CA TYR A 27 -9.92 -10.60 -7.89
C TYR A 27 -8.45 -10.31 -7.62
N ASP A 28 -7.52 -10.94 -8.36
CA ASP A 28 -6.09 -10.69 -8.16
C ASP A 28 -5.73 -9.21 -8.43
N GLY A 29 -6.32 -8.62 -9.46
CA GLY A 29 -6.13 -7.21 -9.78
C GLY A 29 -6.78 -6.29 -8.75
N ALA A 30 -7.97 -6.66 -8.27
CA ALA A 30 -8.66 -5.92 -7.21
C ALA A 30 -7.83 -5.89 -5.92
N VAL A 31 -7.38 -7.04 -5.42
CA VAL A 31 -6.54 -7.13 -4.22
C VAL A 31 -5.24 -6.33 -4.38
N TYR A 32 -4.62 -6.40 -5.55
CA TYR A 32 -3.41 -5.62 -5.85
C TYR A 32 -3.64 -4.11 -5.74
N LEU A 33 -4.68 -3.58 -6.41
CA LEU A 33 -4.98 -2.16 -6.37
C LEU A 33 -5.50 -1.71 -4.99
N CYS A 34 -6.19 -2.58 -4.26
CA CYS A 34 -6.63 -2.34 -2.89
C CYS A 34 -5.43 -2.10 -1.95
N GLY A 35 -4.43 -2.99 -1.97
CA GLY A 35 -3.24 -2.82 -1.13
C GLY A 35 -2.45 -1.55 -1.48
N TYR A 36 -2.35 -1.21 -2.77
CA TYR A 36 -1.74 0.06 -3.18
C TYR A 36 -2.54 1.29 -2.71
N ALA A 37 -3.88 1.20 -2.71
CA ALA A 37 -4.72 2.27 -2.17
C ALA A 37 -4.44 2.50 -0.67
N VAL A 38 -4.29 1.42 0.11
CA VAL A 38 -3.94 1.48 1.54
C VAL A 38 -2.54 2.09 1.74
N GLU A 39 -1.54 1.64 0.98
CA GLU A 39 -0.17 2.17 1.05
C GLU A 39 -0.14 3.70 0.86
N VAL A 40 -0.81 4.18 -0.19
CA VAL A 40 -0.87 5.61 -0.51
C VAL A 40 -1.67 6.40 0.54
N ALA A 41 -2.75 5.82 1.07
CA ALA A 41 -3.53 6.42 2.14
C ALA A 41 -2.71 6.59 3.43
N LEU A 42 -1.93 5.58 3.81
CA LEU A 42 -1.02 5.65 4.96
C LEU A 42 0.05 6.73 4.76
N LYS A 43 0.64 6.84 3.56
CA LYS A 43 1.58 7.92 3.23
C LYS A 43 0.95 9.31 3.37
N ALA A 44 -0.28 9.48 2.92
CA ALA A 44 -1.03 10.73 3.12
C ALA A 44 -1.30 11.02 4.62
N ARG A 45 -1.57 9.97 5.41
CA ARG A 45 -1.76 10.09 6.86
C ARG A 45 -0.45 10.45 7.56
N ILE A 46 0.68 9.86 7.18
CA ILE A 46 2.01 10.22 7.69
C ILE A 46 2.27 11.71 7.46
N CYS A 47 2.01 12.24 6.27
CA CYS A 47 2.14 13.69 6.02
C CYS A 47 1.30 14.52 6.99
N ARG A 48 0.08 14.08 7.32
CA ARG A 48 -0.76 14.76 8.32
C ARG A 48 -0.14 14.67 9.73
N THR A 49 0.31 13.50 10.14
CA THR A 49 0.88 13.26 11.48
C THR A 49 2.17 14.05 11.69
N LEU A 50 3.04 14.09 10.69
CA LEU A 50 4.33 14.81 10.74
C LEU A 50 4.24 16.28 10.31
N LYS A 51 3.04 16.77 9.99
CA LYS A 51 2.78 18.12 9.46
C LYS A 51 3.57 18.45 8.18
N TRP A 52 3.81 17.45 7.34
CA TRP A 52 4.44 17.65 6.03
C TRP A 52 3.41 18.07 4.98
N THR A 53 3.82 18.98 4.09
CA THR A 53 3.04 19.38 2.91
C THR A 53 3.01 18.25 1.88
N ASP A 54 4.16 17.61 1.69
CA ASP A 54 4.42 16.65 0.62
C ASP A 54 5.14 15.41 1.17
N PHE A 55 4.96 14.28 0.51
CA PHE A 55 5.69 13.05 0.82
C PHE A 55 6.90 12.91 -0.11
N PRO A 56 8.07 12.50 0.41
CA PRO A 56 9.24 12.21 -0.41
C PRO A 56 8.92 11.15 -1.49
N SER A 57 9.50 11.32 -2.67
CA SER A 57 9.19 10.53 -3.87
C SER A 57 10.43 10.11 -4.65
N THR A 58 11.53 10.85 -4.51
CA THR A 58 12.80 10.54 -5.17
C THR A 58 13.82 10.00 -4.17
N ARG A 59 14.81 9.25 -4.68
CA ARG A 59 15.89 8.67 -3.85
C ARG A 59 16.63 9.75 -3.06
N SER A 60 16.84 10.92 -3.65
CA SER A 60 17.49 12.09 -3.04
C SER A 60 16.64 12.66 -1.90
N GLU A 61 15.33 12.77 -2.08
CA GLU A 61 14.41 13.24 -1.04
C GLU A 61 14.35 12.27 0.15
N PHE A 62 14.43 10.96 -0.09
CA PHE A 62 14.48 9.96 0.97
C PHE A 62 15.82 9.91 1.71
N GLN A 63 16.86 10.62 1.27
CA GLN A 63 18.19 10.54 1.88
C GLN A 63 18.17 10.97 3.35
N ALA A 64 17.37 11.98 3.70
CA ALA A 64 17.09 12.39 5.07
C ALA A 64 15.99 11.57 5.78
N TYR A 65 15.27 10.71 5.04
CA TYR A 65 14.03 10.04 5.45
C TYR A 65 14.01 8.54 5.07
N GLN A 66 15.13 7.83 5.25
CA GLN A 66 15.28 6.44 4.79
C GLN A 66 14.19 5.50 5.34
N SER A 67 13.74 5.71 6.58
CA SER A 67 12.66 4.92 7.19
C SER A 67 11.31 5.02 6.47
N PHE A 68 11.12 6.05 5.65
CA PHE A 68 9.90 6.27 4.84
C PHE A 68 10.01 5.65 3.43
N LYS A 69 11.21 5.20 3.03
CA LYS A 69 11.48 4.49 1.77
C LYS A 69 11.15 3.00 1.94
N THR A 70 9.96 2.71 2.44
CA THR A 70 9.45 1.36 2.65
C THR A 70 8.09 1.21 1.98
N HIS A 71 7.81 -0.02 1.54
CA HIS A 71 6.50 -0.44 1.08
C HIS A 71 5.82 -1.41 2.07
N SER A 72 6.44 -1.64 3.23
CA SER A 72 5.83 -2.44 4.30
C SER A 72 4.67 -1.66 4.91
N LEU A 73 3.47 -2.24 4.82
CA LEU A 73 2.25 -1.62 5.35
C LEU A 73 2.30 -1.48 6.87
N ASP A 74 2.90 -2.44 7.60
CA ASP A 74 3.08 -2.34 9.06
C ASP A 74 3.96 -1.14 9.46
N VAL A 75 5.08 -0.94 8.76
CA VAL A 75 5.96 0.20 9.04
C VAL A 75 5.24 1.51 8.75
N LEU A 76 4.52 1.58 7.63
CA LEU A 76 3.74 2.77 7.27
C LEU A 76 2.59 3.03 8.27
N LEU A 77 1.93 1.99 8.76
CA LEU A 77 0.89 2.12 9.79
C LEU A 77 1.46 2.66 11.09
N LYS A 78 2.59 2.13 11.54
CA LYS A 78 3.31 2.64 12.72
C LYS A 78 3.67 4.12 12.58
N LEU A 79 4.26 4.49 11.44
CA LEU A 79 4.63 5.89 11.15
C LEU A 79 3.40 6.81 11.00
N SER A 80 2.24 6.27 10.65
CA SER A 80 1.00 7.05 10.51
C SER A 80 0.41 7.50 11.86
N GLY A 81 0.82 6.87 12.96
CA GLY A 81 0.28 7.12 14.29
C GLY A 81 -1.11 6.53 14.53
N LEU A 82 -1.59 5.65 13.64
CA LEU A 82 -2.90 4.96 13.77
C LEU A 82 -2.76 3.48 14.16
N GLU A 83 -1.55 3.01 14.46
CA GLU A 83 -1.31 1.59 14.72
C GLU A 83 -2.17 1.03 15.85
N ALA A 84 -2.26 1.74 16.98
CA ALA A 84 -3.08 1.30 18.11
C ALA A 84 -4.56 1.22 17.73
N GLU A 85 -5.11 2.27 17.13
CA GLU A 85 -6.51 2.33 16.68
C GLU A 85 -6.85 1.18 15.73
N ILE A 86 -6.04 0.99 14.68
CA ILE A 86 -6.27 -0.03 13.66
C ILE A 86 -6.08 -1.45 14.23
N LYS A 87 -5.06 -1.69 15.05
CA LYS A 87 -4.82 -3.02 15.64
C LYS A 87 -5.79 -3.35 16.78
N THR A 88 -6.46 -2.37 17.38
CA THR A 88 -7.50 -2.61 18.37
C THR A 88 -8.86 -2.88 17.71
N GLU A 89 -9.24 -2.09 16.71
CA GLU A 89 -10.59 -2.16 16.12
C GLU A 89 -10.68 -3.07 14.89
N TYR A 90 -9.60 -3.23 14.14
CA TYR A 90 -9.58 -3.89 12.81
C TYR A 90 -8.45 -4.91 12.68
N LEU A 91 -8.11 -5.61 13.78
CA LEU A 91 -6.96 -6.51 13.81
C LEU A 91 -7.05 -7.63 12.76
N ALA A 92 -8.24 -8.20 12.58
CA ALA A 92 -8.46 -9.31 11.66
C ALA A 92 -8.26 -8.85 10.21
N GLU A 93 -8.92 -7.76 9.82
CA GLU A 93 -8.81 -7.13 8.51
C GLU A 93 -7.39 -6.68 8.23
N TRP A 94 -6.74 -6.07 9.22
CA TRP A 94 -5.35 -5.65 9.13
C TRP A 94 -4.42 -6.84 8.91
N SER A 95 -4.64 -7.98 9.56
CA SER A 95 -3.78 -9.16 9.39
C SER A 95 -3.82 -9.70 7.95
N TYR A 96 -4.96 -9.63 7.27
CA TYR A 96 -5.07 -9.99 5.86
C TYR A 96 -4.34 -8.98 4.95
N ILE A 97 -4.47 -7.69 5.26
CA ILE A 97 -3.86 -6.61 4.47
C ILE A 97 -2.36 -6.53 4.70
N ALA A 98 -1.87 -6.75 5.92
CA ALA A 98 -0.45 -6.71 6.26
C ALA A 98 0.35 -7.81 5.54
N ALA A 99 -0.28 -8.95 5.26
CA ALA A 99 0.29 -10.01 4.43
C ALA A 99 0.39 -9.64 2.94
N TRP A 100 -0.20 -8.52 2.52
CA TRP A 100 -0.02 -7.97 1.19
C TRP A 100 1.39 -7.37 1.07
N GLU A 101 2.19 -7.92 0.17
CA GLU A 101 3.42 -7.28 -0.26
C GLU A 101 3.34 -6.91 -1.76
N PRO A 102 3.83 -5.72 -2.16
CA PRO A 102 3.87 -5.33 -3.58
C PRO A 102 4.63 -6.34 -4.45
N GLU A 103 5.58 -7.08 -3.86
CA GLU A 103 6.45 -8.06 -4.51
C GLU A 103 5.75 -9.43 -4.75
N VAL A 104 4.63 -9.74 -4.08
CA VAL A 104 3.96 -11.06 -4.15
C VAL A 104 3.49 -11.42 -5.57
N ARG A 105 3.31 -10.43 -6.46
CA ARG A 105 3.00 -10.69 -7.88
C ARG A 105 4.18 -11.31 -8.66
N LYS A 106 5.44 -11.00 -8.31
CA LYS A 106 6.60 -11.59 -9.01
C LYS A 106 6.70 -13.10 -8.78
N ALA A 107 6.24 -13.59 -7.63
CA ALA A 107 6.26 -15.01 -7.29
C ALA A 107 5.09 -15.80 -7.90
N ARG A 108 3.86 -15.24 -7.88
CA ARG A 108 2.67 -15.93 -8.43
C ARG A 108 2.72 -16.09 -9.96
N SER A 109 3.42 -15.22 -10.69
CA SER A 109 3.60 -15.35 -12.13
C SER A 109 4.66 -16.40 -12.54
N ARG A 110 5.47 -16.93 -11.61
CA ARG A 110 6.55 -17.89 -11.91
C ARG A 110 6.22 -19.35 -11.54
N ARG A 111 5.12 -19.62 -10.82
CA ARG A 111 4.68 -20.97 -10.45
C ARG A 111 3.74 -21.64 -11.47
N GLY A 112 3.80 -21.25 -12.74
CA GLY A 112 2.97 -21.84 -13.80
C GLY A 112 3.74 -22.36 -15.01
N VAL A 113 5.08 -22.43 -14.98
CA VAL A 113 5.88 -22.72 -16.19
C VAL A 113 6.89 -23.88 -16.02
N TYR A 114 6.88 -24.63 -14.92
CA TYR A 114 7.81 -25.76 -14.73
C TYR A 114 7.17 -27.03 -14.16
N GLU A 115 6.02 -27.45 -14.71
CA GLU A 115 5.47 -28.77 -14.37
C GLU A 115 4.92 -29.52 -15.59
N GLN A 116 5.47 -29.25 -16.78
CA GLN A 116 5.31 -30.08 -17.98
C GLN A 116 6.57 -30.01 -18.86
N SER A 117 7.70 -30.53 -18.39
CA SER A 117 8.74 -31.07 -19.29
C SER A 117 9.89 -31.71 -18.50
N ARG A 118 9.94 -33.04 -18.63
CA ARG A 118 10.96 -34.03 -18.22
C ARG A 118 10.75 -34.71 -16.88
#